data_AF-A0A525C4H4-F1
#
_entry.id   AF-A0A525C4H4-F1
#
_cell.length_a   1.000
_cell.length_b   1.000
_cell.length_c   1.000
_cell.angle_alpha   90.00
_cell.angle_beta   90.00
_cell.angle_gamma   90.00
#
_symmetry.space_group_name_H-M   'P 1'
#
loop_
_entity.id
_entity.type
_entity.pdbx_description
1 polymer ?
#
loop_
_entity_poly.entity_id
_entity_poly.type
_entity_poly.pdbx_seq_one_letter_code
_entity_poly.pdbx_strand_id
1 'polypeptide(L)'
;MEAESKLDILQKVETPEGIELDLKTAGITTRFYAYFIDQILRIIFYMFFSYVVSAGFNFDVASGLIMIAFFIVEWFYPIIFEVTCQGATPGKTLMGLAVVYDDGTPVGWGGSMVRNFIRTVDSMPMILLPVGDAAYMPLWVYGVGVLTIIFSSSSKRLGDYAAGTIVIHTDKKRKKKSDPEKMIVDYEMAIPEVPLLLEEQKAIIDFVDRMPGFSQERRIELAYILNEMTGKSGDEGVKHLCRIGYGISEKR
;
A
#
# COMPACT_ATOMS: atom_id res chain seq x y z
N MET A 1 -18.79 -1.06 8.38
CA MET A 1 -17.84 -1.67 7.42
C MET A 1 -18.48 -2.11 6.11
N GLU A 2 -19.75 -2.52 6.05
CA GLU A 2 -20.37 -2.99 4.78
C GLU A 2 -20.67 -1.86 3.78
N ALA A 3 -20.86 -0.62 4.25
CA ALA A 3 -21.02 0.56 3.40
C ALA A 3 -19.70 1.09 2.81
N GLU A 4 -18.53 0.73 3.37
CA GLU A 4 -17.21 1.22 2.93
C GLU A 4 -16.78 0.60 1.60
N SER A 5 -17.25 -0.62 1.29
CA SER A 5 -16.97 -1.35 0.05
C SER A 5 -17.50 -0.63 -1.22
N LYS A 6 -18.54 0.21 -1.09
CA LYS A 6 -19.24 0.79 -2.25
C LYS A 6 -18.51 1.98 -2.91
N LEU A 7 -17.45 2.52 -2.31
CA LEU A 7 -16.71 3.68 -2.84
C LEU A 7 -15.29 3.34 -3.30
N ASP A 8 -14.88 2.08 -3.19
CA ASP A 8 -13.59 1.63 -3.69
C ASP A 8 -13.75 1.14 -5.13
N ILE A 9 -12.85 1.58 -6.01
CA ILE A 9 -12.89 1.29 -7.45
C ILE A 9 -11.73 0.34 -7.77
N LEU A 10 -12.03 -0.78 -8.42
CA LEU A 10 -11.01 -1.68 -8.97
C LEU A 10 -10.54 -1.12 -10.31
N GLN A 11 -9.26 -0.77 -10.39
CA GLN A 11 -8.63 -0.30 -11.62
C GLN A 11 -7.69 -1.38 -12.15
N LYS A 12 -7.96 -1.87 -13.36
CA LYS A 12 -7.05 -2.76 -14.10
C LYS A 12 -5.84 -1.97 -14.59
N VAL A 13 -4.66 -2.44 -14.24
CA VAL A 13 -3.38 -1.84 -14.63
C VAL A 13 -2.46 -2.94 -15.11
N GLU A 14 -1.84 -2.75 -16.28
CA GLU A 14 -0.72 -3.59 -16.71
C GLU A 14 0.56 -3.09 -16.02
N THR A 15 1.20 -3.98 -15.27
CA THR A 15 2.50 -3.66 -14.67
C THR A 15 3.62 -3.77 -15.69
N PRO A 16 4.82 -3.20 -15.43
CA PRO A 16 5.97 -3.32 -16.32
C PRO A 16 6.39 -4.77 -16.62
N GLU A 17 5.98 -5.72 -15.77
CA GLU A 17 6.20 -7.16 -15.95
C GLU A 17 5.16 -7.84 -16.87
N GLY A 18 4.20 -7.09 -17.42
CA GLY A 18 3.18 -7.56 -18.35
C GLY A 18 2.03 -8.33 -17.69
N ILE A 19 1.78 -8.10 -16.40
CA ILE A 19 0.72 -8.75 -15.63
C ILE A 19 -0.40 -7.72 -15.39
N GLU A 20 -1.65 -8.10 -15.66
CA GLU A 20 -2.81 -7.30 -15.26
C GLU A 20 -3.02 -7.42 -13.74
N LEU A 21 -2.90 -6.29 -13.03
CA LEU A 21 -3.26 -6.17 -11.62
C LEU A 21 -4.54 -5.36 -11.46
N ASP A 22 -5.46 -5.91 -10.66
CA ASP A 22 -6.62 -5.17 -10.17
C ASP A 22 -6.22 -4.36 -8.93
N LEU A 23 -5.94 -3.07 -9.11
CA LEU A 23 -5.63 -2.16 -8.01
C LEU A 23 -6.91 -1.66 -7.37
N LYS A 24 -7.10 -2.00 -6.08
CA LYS A 24 -8.22 -1.47 -5.29
C LYS A 24 -7.91 -0.05 -4.84
N THR A 25 -8.47 0.91 -5.56
CA THR A 25 -8.29 2.34 -5.28
C THR A 25 -9.04 2.73 -4.02
N ALA A 26 -8.36 3.46 -3.13
CA ALA A 26 -8.94 3.88 -1.86
C ALA A 26 -9.96 5.01 -2.02
N GLY A 27 -11.15 4.82 -1.46
CA GLY A 27 -12.20 5.83 -1.42
C GLY A 27 -11.86 7.09 -0.61
N ILE A 28 -12.76 8.07 -0.65
CA ILE A 28 -12.57 9.38 -0.01
C ILE A 28 -12.51 9.29 1.52
N THR A 29 -13.31 8.41 2.12
CA THR A 29 -13.47 8.28 3.57
C THR A 29 -12.21 7.74 4.23
N THR A 30 -11.63 6.67 3.70
CA THR A 30 -10.40 6.06 4.23
C THR A 30 -9.22 7.02 4.12
N ARG A 31 -9.14 7.81 3.04
CA ARG A 31 -8.16 8.88 2.88
C ARG A 31 -8.37 10.03 3.86
N PHE A 32 -9.62 10.38 4.16
CA PHE A 32 -9.92 11.40 5.18
C PHE A 32 -9.47 10.95 6.57
N TYR A 33 -9.77 9.71 6.97
CA TYR A 33 -9.31 9.18 8.26
C TYR A 33 -7.77 9.09 8.34
N ALA A 34 -7.11 8.65 7.27
CA ALA A 34 -5.66 8.63 7.20
C ALA A 34 -5.07 10.03 7.41
N TYR A 35 -5.63 11.04 6.73
CA TYR A 35 -5.23 12.43 6.91
C TYR A 35 -5.49 12.94 8.34
N PHE A 36 -6.64 12.61 8.92
CA PHE A 36 -6.99 13.02 10.28
C PHE A 36 -6.01 12.49 11.32
N ILE A 37 -5.58 11.23 11.18
CA ILE A 37 -4.55 10.64 12.03
C ILE A 37 -3.21 11.37 11.87
N ASP A 38 -2.79 11.65 10.64
CA ASP A 38 -1.56 12.41 10.39
C ASP A 38 -1.64 13.81 11.00
N GLN A 39 -2.81 14.47 10.97
CA GLN A 39 -3.00 15.77 11.61
C GLN A 39 -2.87 15.71 13.13
N ILE A 40 -3.43 14.68 13.79
CA ILE A 40 -3.27 14.49 15.23
C ILE A 40 -1.79 14.34 15.59
N LEU A 41 -1.04 13.53 14.83
CA LEU A 41 0.39 13.33 15.06
C LEU A 41 1.18 14.64 14.91
N ARG A 42 0.87 15.44 13.88
CA ARG A 42 1.51 16.76 13.68
C ARG A 42 1.16 17.74 14.80
N ILE A 43 -0.10 17.78 15.25
CA ILE A 43 -0.52 18.65 16.35
C ILE A 43 0.22 18.29 17.65
N ILE A 44 0.32 17.00 17.98
CA ILE A 44 1.09 16.54 19.14
C ILE A 44 2.56 16.97 19.02
N PHE A 45 3.16 16.77 17.84
CA PHE A 45 4.53 17.22 17.58
C PHE A 45 4.69 18.74 17.78
N TYR A 46 3.79 19.56 17.22
CA TYR A 46 3.87 21.01 17.35
C TYR A 46 3.66 21.49 18.79
N MET A 47 2.71 20.91 19.53
CA MET A 47 2.51 21.24 20.95
C MET A 47 3.77 20.92 21.76
N PHE A 48 4.33 19.72 21.58
CA PHE A 48 5.55 19.30 22.27
C PHE A 48 6.74 20.18 21.90
N PHE A 49 6.98 20.39 20.60
CA PHE A 49 8.09 21.21 20.12
C PHE A 49 7.97 22.66 20.59
N SER A 50 6.77 23.24 20.51
CA SER A 50 6.49 24.59 21.00
C SER A 50 6.74 24.70 22.51
N TYR A 51 6.34 23.72 23.30
CA TYR A 51 6.58 23.69 24.74
C TYR A 51 8.09 23.67 25.05
N VAL A 52 8.84 22.79 24.39
CA VAL A 52 10.30 22.66 24.59
C VAL A 52 11.03 23.94 24.20
N VAL A 53 10.72 24.51 23.03
CA VAL A 53 11.39 25.71 22.52
C VAL A 53 11.03 26.93 23.38
N SER A 54 9.78 27.07 23.77
CA SER A 54 9.35 28.21 24.61
C SER A 54 9.92 28.17 26.02
N ALA A 55 10.33 27.00 26.50
CA ALA A 55 11.00 26.86 27.80
C ALA A 55 12.48 27.30 27.77
N GLY A 56 13.14 27.23 26.61
CA GLY A 56 14.57 27.49 26.47
C GLY A 56 14.94 28.80 25.78
N PHE A 57 13.99 29.46 25.10
CA PHE A 57 14.25 30.63 24.27
C PHE A 57 13.25 31.76 24.53
N ASN A 58 13.67 33.01 24.26
CA ASN A 58 12.77 34.15 24.24
C ASN A 58 11.76 34.06 23.09
N PHE A 59 10.64 34.77 23.22
CA PHE A 59 9.50 34.70 22.31
C PHE A 59 9.87 34.87 20.83
N ASP A 60 10.71 35.85 20.48
CA ASP A 60 11.08 36.11 19.08
C ASP A 60 11.85 34.94 18.45
N VAL A 61 12.77 34.35 19.20
CA VAL A 61 13.54 33.19 18.72
C VAL A 61 12.67 31.94 18.68
N ALA A 62 11.85 31.74 19.70
CA ALA A 62 10.96 30.59 19.80
C ALA A 62 9.93 30.57 18.66
N SER A 63 9.29 31.71 18.39
CA SER A 63 8.32 31.84 17.30
C SER A 63 8.96 31.61 15.93
N GLY A 64 10.17 32.12 15.68
CA GLY A 64 10.93 31.85 14.46
C GLY A 64 11.22 30.36 14.25
N LEU A 65 11.69 29.66 15.30
CA LEU A 65 11.95 28.22 15.25
C LEU A 65 10.68 27.40 15.01
N ILE A 66 9.56 27.78 15.66
CA ILE A 66 8.26 27.13 15.45
C ILE A 66 7.79 27.32 14.01
N MET A 67 7.94 28.52 13.42
CA MET A 67 7.59 28.76 12.01
C MET A 67 8.44 27.91 11.05
N ILE A 68 9.75 27.79 11.31
CA ILE A 68 10.63 26.94 10.51
C ILE A 68 10.19 25.46 10.61
N ALA A 69 9.90 24.98 11.82
CA ALA A 69 9.44 23.62 12.03
C ALA A 69 8.09 23.37 11.31
N PHE A 70 7.16 24.32 11.38
CA PHE A 70 5.88 24.26 10.67
C PHE A 70 6.09 24.16 9.16
N PHE A 71 6.97 24.97 8.58
CA PHE A 71 7.33 24.90 7.18
C PHE A 71 7.93 23.54 6.81
N ILE A 72 8.91 23.05 7.57
CA ILE A 72 9.56 21.76 7.25
C ILE A 72 8.55 20.61 7.31
N VAL A 73 7.74 20.55 8.37
CA VAL A 73 6.77 19.47 8.55
C VAL A 73 5.67 19.56 7.49
N GLU A 74 5.10 20.73 7.20
CA GLU A 74 3.99 20.80 6.26
C GLU A 74 4.39 20.43 4.81
N TRP A 75 5.62 20.75 4.43
CA TRP A 75 6.11 20.54 3.08
C TRP A 75 6.82 19.19 2.90
N PHE A 76 7.66 18.78 3.85
CA PHE A 76 8.56 17.63 3.66
C PHE A 76 8.11 16.37 4.39
N TYR A 77 7.30 16.45 5.45
CA TYR A 77 6.79 15.26 6.14
C TYR A 77 6.13 14.25 5.18
N PRO A 78 5.12 14.62 4.37
CA PRO A 78 4.45 13.63 3.53
C PRO A 78 5.41 13.05 2.48
N ILE A 79 6.35 13.84 1.97
CA ILE A 79 7.31 13.42 0.95
C ILE A 79 8.29 12.39 1.52
N ILE A 80 8.89 12.69 2.68
CA ILE A 80 9.87 11.81 3.32
C ILE A 80 9.23 10.48 3.67
N PHE A 81 8.05 10.49 4.28
CA PHE A 81 7.38 9.24 4.65
C PHE A 81 6.91 8.46 3.42
N GLU A 82 6.38 9.12 2.39
CA GLU A 82 5.96 8.41 1.18
C GLU A 82 7.12 7.74 0.47
N VAL A 83 8.29 8.36 0.41
CA VAL A 83 9.44 7.75 -0.26
C VAL A 83 10.12 6.69 0.62
N THR A 84 10.24 6.93 1.93
CA THR A 84 10.97 6.01 2.82
C THR A 84 10.10 4.87 3.36
N CYS A 85 8.78 5.04 3.43
CA CYS A 85 7.83 4.06 3.96
C CYS A 85 6.88 3.51 2.88
N GLN A 86 7.43 3.15 1.71
CA GLN A 86 6.72 2.42 0.65
C GLN A 86 5.40 3.08 0.23
N GLY A 87 5.41 4.40 0.06
CA GLY A 87 4.24 5.17 -0.37
C GLY A 87 3.27 5.55 0.75
N ALA A 88 3.60 5.32 2.03
CA ALA A 88 2.66 5.51 3.13
C ALA A 88 3.17 6.46 4.23
N THR A 89 2.35 7.45 4.59
CA THR A 89 2.48 8.18 5.87
C THR A 89 2.04 7.30 7.04
N PRO A 90 2.35 7.63 8.30
CA PRO A 90 1.89 6.87 9.46
C PRO A 90 0.35 6.68 9.50
N GLY A 91 -0.43 7.74 9.22
CA GLY A 91 -1.89 7.67 9.14
C GLY A 91 -2.38 6.80 7.99
N LYS A 92 -1.78 6.92 6.80
CA LYS A 92 -2.06 6.02 5.67
C LYS A 92 -1.70 4.58 5.99
N THR A 93 -0.57 4.37 6.64
CA THR A 93 -0.12 3.05 7.08
C THR A 93 -1.15 2.46 8.01
N LEU A 94 -1.64 3.18 9.02
CA LEU A 94 -2.68 2.72 9.94
C LEU A 94 -3.97 2.32 9.21
N MET A 95 -4.37 3.09 8.19
CA MET A 95 -5.54 2.78 7.34
C MET A 95 -5.27 1.72 6.26
N GLY A 96 -4.04 1.19 6.17
CA GLY A 96 -3.66 0.20 5.16
C GLY A 96 -3.68 0.78 3.74
N LEU A 97 -3.11 1.97 3.56
CA LEU A 97 -3.06 2.70 2.29
C LEU A 97 -1.61 2.95 1.86
N ALA A 98 -1.36 2.93 0.56
CA ALA A 98 -0.08 3.33 -0.04
C ALA A 98 -0.29 4.09 -1.34
N VAL A 99 0.65 4.98 -1.63
CA VAL A 99 0.75 5.72 -2.90
C VAL A 99 1.70 4.95 -3.80
N VAL A 100 1.23 4.62 -5.00
CA VAL A 100 2.00 3.98 -6.06
C VAL A 100 1.85 4.79 -7.34
N TYR A 101 2.73 4.57 -8.31
CA TYR A 101 2.51 5.05 -9.67
C TYR A 101 1.34 4.32 -10.32
N ASP A 102 0.86 4.85 -11.42
CA ASP A 102 -0.26 4.28 -12.17
C ASP A 102 -0.02 2.88 -12.71
N ASP A 103 1.24 2.45 -12.81
CA ASP A 103 1.70 1.11 -13.17
C ASP A 103 1.86 0.17 -11.96
N GLY A 104 1.54 0.64 -10.75
CA GLY A 104 1.69 -0.09 -9.49
C GLY A 104 3.09 -0.05 -8.88
N THR A 105 4.07 0.62 -9.50
CA THR A 105 5.43 0.72 -8.97
C THR A 105 5.51 1.69 -7.77
N PRO A 106 6.49 1.53 -6.86
CA PRO A 106 6.64 2.42 -5.72
C PRO A 106 6.88 3.88 -6.13
N VAL A 107 6.23 4.82 -5.44
CA VAL A 107 6.38 6.24 -5.73
C VAL A 107 7.81 6.73 -5.45
N GLY A 108 8.39 7.49 -6.37
CA GLY A 108 9.70 8.12 -6.22
C GLY A 108 9.62 9.55 -5.65
N TRP A 109 10.79 10.16 -5.40
CA TRP A 109 10.89 11.54 -4.91
C TRP A 109 10.14 12.55 -5.78
N GLY A 110 10.35 12.51 -7.10
CA GLY A 110 9.70 13.46 -8.02
C GLY A 110 8.18 13.34 -8.02
N GLY A 111 7.65 12.11 -8.08
CA GLY A 111 6.20 11.87 -8.04
C GLY A 111 5.58 12.33 -6.73
N SER A 112 6.21 12.01 -5.59
CA SER A 112 5.72 12.44 -4.28
C SER A 112 5.81 13.97 -4.10
N MET A 113 6.87 14.63 -4.59
CA MET A 113 7.02 16.09 -4.53
C MET A 113 5.92 16.80 -5.33
N VAL A 114 5.75 16.44 -6.62
CA VAL A 114 4.74 17.06 -7.50
C VAL A 114 3.35 16.94 -6.89
N ARG A 115 3.00 15.73 -6.45
CA ARG A 115 1.74 15.42 -5.79
C ARG A 115 1.52 16.26 -4.53
N ASN A 116 2.52 16.36 -3.65
CA ASN A 116 2.40 17.06 -2.38
C ASN A 116 2.47 18.59 -2.52
N PHE A 117 3.08 19.12 -3.57
CA PHE A 117 3.04 20.57 -3.84
C PHE A 117 1.71 21.00 -4.43
N ILE A 118 1.15 20.20 -5.34
CA ILE A 118 -0.20 20.45 -5.89
C ILE A 118 -1.28 20.24 -4.82
N ARG A 119 -1.01 19.42 -3.79
CA ARG A 119 -1.87 19.32 -2.60
C ARG A 119 -2.17 20.69 -2.00
N THR A 120 -1.23 21.64 -2.00
CA THR A 120 -1.46 22.99 -1.47
C THR A 120 -2.57 23.72 -2.26
N VAL A 121 -2.63 23.51 -3.57
CA VAL A 121 -3.69 24.04 -4.44
C VAL A 121 -5.02 23.32 -4.16
N ASP A 122 -4.98 21.99 -4.00
CA ASP A 122 -6.16 21.18 -3.64
C ASP A 122 -6.73 21.50 -2.24
N SER A 123 -5.89 22.06 -1.35
CA SER A 123 -6.24 22.42 0.03
C SER A 123 -6.89 23.81 0.14
N MET A 124 -7.14 24.47 -0.99
CA MET A 124 -7.89 25.73 -1.05
C MET A 124 -9.39 25.43 -1.25
N PRO A 125 -10.32 26.18 -0.64
CA PRO A 125 -10.10 27.41 0.14
C PRO A 125 -9.80 27.17 1.64
N MET A 126 -8.96 28.04 2.19
CA MET A 126 -8.65 28.13 3.63
C MET A 126 -9.82 28.82 4.35
N ILE A 127 -10.39 28.16 5.37
CA ILE A 127 -11.45 28.74 6.22
C ILE A 127 -10.81 29.24 7.52
N LEU A 128 -10.98 30.51 7.85
CA LEU A 128 -10.65 31.04 9.17
C LEU A 128 -11.74 30.63 10.16
N LEU A 129 -11.44 29.70 11.06
CA LEU A 129 -12.35 29.38 12.17
C LEU A 129 -12.02 30.30 13.36
N PRO A 130 -13.04 30.92 13.98
CA PRO A 130 -12.84 31.64 15.23
C PRO A 130 -12.47 30.65 16.34
N VAL A 131 -11.38 30.93 17.05
CA VAL A 131 -10.93 30.19 18.24
C VAL A 131 -10.94 31.18 19.41
N GLY A 132 -12.04 31.19 20.15
CA GLY A 132 -12.29 32.17 21.21
C GLY A 132 -12.66 33.55 20.68
N ASP A 133 -12.58 34.55 21.56
CA ASP A 133 -13.22 35.87 21.34
C ASP A 133 -12.42 36.82 20.42
N ALA A 134 -11.16 36.50 20.10
CA ALA A 134 -10.27 37.42 19.35
C ALA A 134 -9.27 36.77 18.39
N ALA A 135 -9.25 35.44 18.25
CA ALA A 135 -8.30 34.75 17.40
C ALA A 135 -9.01 33.98 16.28
N TYR A 136 -8.44 34.05 15.08
CA TYR A 136 -8.84 33.20 13.97
C TYR A 136 -7.74 32.17 13.72
N MET A 137 -8.09 30.90 13.72
CA MET A 137 -7.20 29.82 13.32
C MET A 137 -7.46 29.49 11.84
N PRO A 138 -6.46 29.61 10.95
CA PRO A 138 -6.60 29.15 9.59
C PRO A 138 -6.74 27.63 9.55
N LEU A 139 -7.90 27.14 9.13
CA LEU A 139 -8.13 25.73 8.83
C LEU A 139 -8.10 25.55 7.30
N TRP A 140 -7.11 24.79 6.84
CA TRP A 140 -7.06 24.33 5.46
C TRP A 140 -8.17 23.30 5.25
N VAL A 141 -9.27 23.70 4.61
CA VAL A 141 -10.33 22.78 4.21
C VAL A 141 -9.94 22.23 2.84
N TYR A 142 -9.89 20.91 2.70
CA TYR A 142 -9.63 20.23 1.42
C TYR A 142 -10.77 20.44 0.40
N GLY A 143 -11.20 21.67 0.16
CA GLY A 143 -12.36 21.98 -0.67
C GLY A 143 -12.19 21.46 -2.09
N VAL A 144 -11.11 21.87 -2.78
CA VAL A 144 -10.85 21.46 -4.16
C VAL A 144 -10.44 19.98 -4.25
N GLY A 145 -9.66 19.47 -3.30
CA GLY A 145 -9.26 18.05 -3.25
C GLY A 145 -10.42 17.08 -3.01
N VAL A 146 -11.41 17.47 -2.21
CA VAL A 146 -12.64 16.69 -1.99
C VAL A 146 -13.53 16.73 -3.22
N LEU A 147 -13.69 17.91 -3.84
CA LEU A 147 -14.46 18.06 -5.07
C LEU A 147 -13.86 17.22 -6.22
N THR A 148 -12.55 17.28 -6.44
CA THR A 148 -11.88 16.49 -7.50
C THR A 148 -12.02 14.99 -7.28
N ILE A 149 -11.96 14.49 -6.05
CA ILE A 149 -12.20 13.07 -5.76
C ILE A 149 -13.66 12.70 -6.03
N ILE A 150 -14.62 13.52 -5.61
CA ILE A 150 -16.06 13.25 -5.79
C ILE A 150 -16.43 13.22 -7.29
N PHE A 151 -15.81 14.08 -8.10
CA PHE A 151 -16.06 14.15 -9.54
C PHE A 151 -15.12 13.26 -10.38
N SER A 152 -14.16 12.55 -9.76
CA SER A 152 -13.21 11.67 -10.45
C SER A 152 -13.71 10.23 -10.48
N SER A 153 -13.77 9.65 -11.67
CA SER A 153 -14.08 8.22 -11.88
C SER A 153 -12.99 7.26 -11.38
N SER A 154 -11.82 7.78 -11.00
CA SER A 154 -10.67 6.99 -10.53
C SER A 154 -10.29 7.35 -9.09
N SER A 155 -11.12 8.14 -8.40
CA SER A 155 -10.82 8.66 -7.06
C SER A 155 -9.40 9.27 -6.99
N LYS A 156 -8.98 10.07 -7.98
CA LYS A 156 -7.67 10.76 -7.98
C LYS A 156 -7.82 12.24 -7.66
N ARG A 157 -6.89 12.79 -6.89
CA ARG A 157 -6.77 14.25 -6.69
C ARG A 157 -6.04 14.90 -7.85
N LEU A 158 -6.08 16.22 -7.98
CA LEU A 158 -5.33 16.94 -9.01
C LEU A 158 -3.83 16.65 -8.91
N GLY A 159 -3.29 16.61 -7.68
CA GLY A 159 -1.89 16.24 -7.45
C GLY A 159 -1.56 14.79 -7.84
N ASP A 160 -2.52 13.87 -7.74
CA ASP A 160 -2.34 12.48 -8.15
C ASP A 160 -2.28 12.37 -9.69
N TYR A 161 -3.14 13.12 -10.40
CA TYR A 161 -3.11 13.22 -11.87
C TYR A 161 -1.81 13.81 -12.39
N ALA A 162 -1.35 14.91 -11.79
CA ALA A 162 -0.13 15.58 -12.21
C ALA A 162 1.14 14.75 -11.95
N ALA A 163 1.12 13.91 -10.92
CA ALA A 163 2.24 13.02 -10.58
C ALA A 163 2.16 11.64 -11.25
N GLY A 164 1.04 11.29 -11.90
CA GLY A 164 0.81 9.94 -12.45
C GLY A 164 0.73 8.88 -11.35
N THR A 165 0.09 9.20 -10.23
CA THR A 165 0.03 8.34 -9.04
C THR A 165 -1.39 7.98 -8.65
N ILE A 166 -1.53 6.94 -7.85
CA ILE A 166 -2.79 6.48 -7.30
C ILE A 166 -2.60 6.00 -5.85
N VAL A 167 -3.64 6.15 -5.04
CA VAL A 167 -3.65 5.63 -3.66
C VAL A 167 -4.49 4.37 -3.63
N ILE A 168 -3.84 3.27 -3.25
CA ILE A 168 -4.44 1.94 -3.20
C ILE A 168 -4.55 1.44 -1.76
N HIS A 169 -5.45 0.48 -1.56
CA HIS A 169 -5.44 -0.33 -0.36
C HIS A 169 -4.26 -1.30 -0.39
N THR A 170 -3.40 -1.23 0.62
CA THR A 170 -2.41 -2.28 0.89
C THR A 170 -3.13 -3.40 1.61
N ASP A 171 -3.10 -4.61 1.06
CA ASP A 171 -3.51 -5.79 1.82
C ASP A 171 -2.50 -6.05 2.93
N LYS A 172 -2.72 -5.41 4.10
CA LYS A 172 -1.99 -5.69 5.34
C LYS A 172 -2.19 -7.12 5.85
N LYS A 173 -3.15 -7.84 5.26
CA LYS A 173 -3.03 -9.29 5.18
C LYS A 173 -1.88 -9.58 4.22
N ARG A 174 -0.64 -9.41 4.73
CA ARG A 174 0.41 -10.38 4.48
C ARG A 174 -0.31 -11.70 4.57
N LYS A 175 -0.68 -12.30 3.42
CA LYS A 175 -1.26 -13.64 3.36
C LYS A 175 -0.34 -14.38 4.30
N LYS A 176 -0.87 -14.75 5.47
CA LYS A 176 -0.17 -15.53 6.48
C LYS A 176 0.48 -16.58 5.62
N LYS A 177 1.81 -16.52 5.45
CA LYS A 177 2.57 -17.42 4.57
C LYS A 177 1.89 -18.74 4.79
N SER A 178 1.18 -19.27 3.79
CA SER A 178 0.35 -20.46 3.97
C SER A 178 1.26 -21.41 4.70
N ASP A 179 0.97 -21.67 5.97
CA ASP A 179 1.94 -22.28 6.85
C ASP A 179 2.31 -23.57 6.12
N PRO A 180 3.57 -23.75 5.66
CA PRO A 180 3.89 -24.92 4.86
C PRO A 180 3.44 -26.16 5.62
N GLU A 181 3.59 -26.16 6.95
CA GLU A 181 3.05 -27.14 7.88
C GLU A 181 1.55 -27.37 7.79
N LYS A 182 0.72 -26.35 7.59
CA LYS A 182 -0.74 -26.53 7.43
C LYS A 182 -1.13 -27.05 6.04
N MET A 183 -0.34 -26.76 5.02
CA MET A 183 -0.58 -27.29 3.67
C MET A 183 -0.04 -28.71 3.51
N ILE A 184 0.99 -29.09 4.28
CA ILE A 184 1.50 -30.46 4.40
C ILE A 184 0.42 -31.42 4.91
N VAL A 185 -0.48 -30.98 5.80
CA VAL A 185 -1.51 -31.86 6.40
C VAL A 185 -2.55 -32.35 5.39
N ASP A 186 -2.81 -31.62 4.31
CA ASP A 186 -3.81 -32.01 3.29
C ASP A 186 -3.24 -32.89 2.16
N TYR A 187 -1.91 -33.07 2.12
CA TYR A 187 -1.23 -33.79 1.06
C TYR A 187 -0.53 -35.02 1.59
N GLU A 188 -1.14 -36.19 1.39
CA GLU A 188 -0.47 -37.47 1.56
C GLU A 188 0.80 -37.49 0.70
N MET A 189 1.97 -37.48 1.36
CA MET A 189 3.25 -37.30 0.70
C MET A 189 3.50 -38.41 -0.31
N ALA A 190 3.91 -38.03 -1.52
CA ALA A 190 4.14 -38.98 -2.60
C ALA A 190 5.62 -38.98 -2.96
N ILE A 191 6.21 -40.17 -3.06
CA ILE A 191 7.52 -40.35 -3.65
C ILE A 191 7.34 -40.20 -5.16
N PRO A 192 8.16 -39.40 -5.86
CA PRO A 192 8.09 -39.32 -7.32
C PRO A 192 8.29 -40.71 -7.92
N GLU A 193 7.37 -41.11 -8.81
CA GLU A 193 7.39 -42.44 -9.47
C GLU A 193 8.57 -42.58 -10.43
N VAL A 194 9.13 -41.45 -10.87
CA VAL A 194 10.27 -41.34 -11.78
C VAL A 194 11.43 -40.64 -11.06
N PRO A 195 12.69 -41.09 -11.22
CA PRO A 195 13.83 -40.38 -10.67
C PRO A 195 13.96 -38.98 -11.26
N LEU A 196 13.92 -37.96 -10.40
CA LEU A 196 14.03 -36.55 -10.78
C LEU A 196 15.48 -36.07 -10.69
N LEU A 197 15.92 -35.32 -11.69
CA LEU A 197 17.17 -34.57 -11.68
C LEU A 197 17.13 -33.46 -10.63
N LEU A 198 18.30 -32.99 -10.20
CA LEU A 198 18.42 -31.98 -9.15
C LEU A 198 17.77 -30.63 -9.54
N GLU A 199 17.78 -30.29 -10.83
CA GLU A 199 17.11 -29.11 -11.39
C GLU A 199 15.59 -29.25 -11.35
N GLU A 200 15.06 -30.44 -11.65
CA GLU A 200 13.63 -30.74 -11.60
C GLU A 200 13.10 -30.73 -10.17
N GLN A 201 13.86 -31.29 -9.22
CA GLN A 201 13.55 -31.22 -7.80
C GLN A 201 13.48 -29.77 -7.31
N LYS A 202 14.44 -28.94 -7.70
CA LYS A 202 14.43 -27.50 -7.39
C LYS A 202 13.22 -26.79 -7.99
N ALA A 203 12.87 -27.08 -9.24
CA ALA A 203 11.73 -26.47 -9.89
C ALA A 203 10.41 -26.80 -9.18
N ILE A 204 10.24 -28.05 -8.72
CA ILE A 204 9.06 -28.47 -7.96
C ILE A 204 9.01 -27.79 -6.58
N ILE A 205 10.15 -27.69 -5.88
CA ILE A 205 10.22 -26.97 -4.60
C ILE A 205 9.88 -25.48 -4.79
N ASP A 206 10.49 -24.83 -5.78
CA ASP A 206 10.23 -23.42 -6.09
C ASP A 206 8.76 -23.19 -6.46
N PHE A 207 8.13 -24.14 -7.17
CA PHE A 207 6.71 -24.11 -7.44
C PHE A 207 5.89 -24.15 -6.15
N VAL A 208 6.13 -25.11 -5.26
CA VAL A 208 5.39 -25.26 -3.99
C VAL A 208 5.56 -24.03 -3.09
N ASP A 209 6.77 -23.49 -2.99
CA ASP A 209 7.07 -22.32 -2.17
C ASP A 209 6.37 -21.04 -2.68
N ARG A 210 6.23 -20.90 -4.00
CA ARG A 210 5.62 -19.72 -4.64
C ARG A 210 4.12 -19.88 -4.91
N MET A 211 3.61 -21.11 -4.89
CA MET A 211 2.21 -21.43 -5.16
C MET A 211 1.19 -20.57 -4.37
N PRO A 212 1.41 -20.24 -3.07
CA PRO A 212 0.49 -19.36 -2.33
C PRO A 212 0.24 -17.98 -2.98
N GLY A 213 1.20 -17.50 -3.76
CA GLY A 213 1.14 -16.23 -4.50
C GLY A 213 0.40 -16.32 -5.83
N PHE A 214 0.26 -17.51 -6.43
CA PHE A 214 -0.36 -17.69 -7.74
C PHE A 214 -1.89 -17.75 -7.67
N SER A 215 -2.56 -17.26 -8.72
CA SER A 215 -3.99 -17.49 -8.98
C SER A 215 -4.27 -18.97 -9.22
N GLN A 216 -5.53 -19.41 -9.07
CA GLN A 216 -5.89 -20.82 -9.28
C GLN A 216 -5.60 -21.27 -10.72
N GLU A 217 -5.95 -20.43 -11.70
CA GLU A 217 -5.69 -20.67 -13.12
C GLU A 217 -4.20 -20.85 -13.40
N ARG A 218 -3.34 -19.99 -12.84
CA ARG A 218 -1.89 -20.08 -13.03
C ARG A 218 -1.30 -21.34 -12.41
N ARG A 219 -1.83 -21.79 -11.26
CA ARG A 219 -1.41 -23.07 -10.66
C ARG A 219 -1.73 -24.24 -11.58
N ILE A 220 -2.94 -24.25 -12.14
CA ILE A 220 -3.38 -25.29 -13.06
C ILE A 220 -2.54 -25.28 -14.34
N GLU A 221 -2.27 -24.11 -14.90
CA GLU A 221 -1.43 -23.95 -16.10
C GLU A 221 -0.01 -24.47 -15.87
N LEU A 222 0.62 -24.09 -14.76
CA LEU A 222 1.97 -24.57 -14.41
C LEU A 222 1.97 -26.08 -14.14
N ALA A 223 0.94 -26.60 -13.47
CA ALA A 223 0.81 -28.04 -13.27
C ALA A 223 0.57 -28.80 -14.58
N TYR A 224 -0.10 -28.17 -15.55
CA TYR A 224 -0.38 -28.75 -16.86
C TYR A 224 0.89 -29.02 -17.68
N ILE A 225 1.98 -28.27 -17.46
CA ILE A 225 3.30 -28.53 -18.09
C ILE A 225 3.76 -29.98 -17.83
N LEU A 226 3.41 -30.53 -16.66
CA LEU A 226 3.80 -31.88 -16.26
C LEU A 226 2.68 -32.92 -16.48
N ASN A 227 1.60 -32.56 -17.17
CA ASN A 227 0.47 -33.46 -17.42
C ASN A 227 0.90 -34.69 -18.23
N GLU A 228 1.70 -34.51 -19.30
CA GLU A 228 2.16 -35.65 -20.12
C GLU A 228 2.96 -36.67 -19.33
N MET A 229 3.66 -36.24 -18.27
CA MET A 229 4.46 -37.12 -17.41
C MET A 229 3.70 -37.67 -16.21
N THR A 230 2.71 -36.93 -15.69
CA THR A 230 1.99 -37.29 -14.46
C THR A 230 0.60 -37.89 -14.72
N GLY A 231 0.07 -37.75 -15.94
CA GLY A 231 -1.29 -38.13 -16.33
C GLY A 231 -2.39 -37.38 -15.59
N LYS A 232 -2.07 -36.27 -14.89
CA LYS A 232 -2.99 -35.53 -14.03
C LYS A 232 -3.15 -34.09 -14.53
N SER A 233 -4.38 -33.59 -14.43
CA SER A 233 -4.75 -32.26 -14.92
C SER A 233 -5.62 -31.50 -13.92
N GLY A 234 -5.72 -30.17 -14.09
CA GLY A 234 -6.55 -29.34 -13.22
C GLY A 234 -6.01 -29.30 -11.78
N ASP A 235 -6.92 -29.20 -10.81
CA ASP A 235 -6.55 -29.17 -9.40
C ASP A 235 -5.84 -30.47 -8.95
N GLU A 236 -6.12 -31.62 -9.55
CA GLU A 236 -5.44 -32.88 -9.23
C GLU A 236 -3.96 -32.89 -9.66
N GLY A 237 -3.62 -32.18 -10.74
CA GLY A 237 -2.22 -31.96 -11.14
C GLY A 237 -1.47 -31.10 -10.12
N VAL A 238 -2.09 -30.00 -9.68
CA VAL A 238 -1.55 -29.11 -8.65
C VAL A 238 -1.33 -29.87 -7.34
N LYS A 239 -2.34 -30.65 -6.94
CA LYS A 239 -2.30 -31.51 -5.76
C LYS A 239 -1.13 -32.49 -5.81
N HIS A 240 -0.93 -33.14 -6.96
CA HIS A 240 0.13 -34.12 -7.11
C HIS A 240 1.53 -33.50 -7.01
N LEU A 241 1.75 -32.33 -7.60
CA LEU A 241 3.03 -31.61 -7.48
C LEU A 241 3.32 -31.15 -6.05
N CYS A 242 2.29 -30.75 -5.30
CA CYS A 242 2.43 -30.43 -3.89
C CYS A 242 2.88 -31.65 -3.08
N ARG A 243 2.28 -32.83 -3.32
CA ARG A 243 2.69 -34.09 -2.65
C ARG A 243 4.16 -34.44 -2.91
N ILE A 244 4.62 -34.26 -4.14
CA ILE A 244 6.02 -34.53 -4.52
C ILE A 244 6.96 -33.51 -3.88
N GLY A 245 6.65 -32.20 -3.98
CA GLY A 245 7.50 -31.14 -3.43
C GLY A 245 7.68 -31.24 -1.92
N TYR A 246 6.62 -31.54 -1.18
CA TYR A 246 6.72 -31.78 0.27
C TYR A 246 7.50 -33.06 0.59
N GLY A 247 7.30 -34.15 -0.16
CA GLY A 247 8.07 -35.39 0.00
C GLY A 247 9.57 -35.25 -0.29
N ILE A 248 9.95 -34.32 -1.18
CA ILE A 248 11.37 -33.98 -1.43
C ILE A 248 11.94 -33.13 -0.29
N SER A 249 11.17 -32.18 0.22
CA SER A 249 11.61 -31.24 1.27
C SER A 249 11.90 -31.91 2.61
N GLU A 250 11.16 -32.96 2.98
CA GLU A 250 11.32 -33.67 4.26
C GLU A 250 12.54 -34.63 4.29
N LYS A 251 13.04 -35.06 3.12
CA LYS A 251 14.21 -35.96 3.03
C LYS A 251 15.57 -35.26 3.12
N ARG A 252 15.58 -33.95 3.42
CA ARG A 252 16.77 -33.11 3.46
C ARG A 252 17.29 -32.96 4.89
#